data_AF-A0A1D6G4S2-F1
#
_entry.id   AF-A0A1D6G4S2-F1
#
_cell.length_a   1.000
_cell.length_b   1.000
_cell.length_c   1.000
_cell.angle_alpha   90.00
_cell.angle_beta   90.00
_cell.angle_gamma   90.00
#
_symmetry.space_group_name_H-M   'P 1'
#
loop_
_entity.id
_entity.type
_entity.pdbx_description
1 polymer ?
#
loop_
_entity_poly.entity_id
_entity_poly.type
_entity_poly.pdbx_seq_one_letter_code
_entity_poly.pdbx_strand_id
1 'polypeptide(L)'
;MPRRNPLLPLFLLPISALVLAWPASCTADPVPVLFPVAKDPATSLYTIPVRDGASHVIDLAGPLLWSTCDDDHLPANISCRDRLCKLANAYRAPSCGGGVAGHPCSKRCKAYPYNPVTGRCAAADLVHTRLVANTTDGRNPLSQVPVRAVAACAPRTLLDHRLPRDATGVAGLSAAGLALPAQVATSQRVANANAFLLCLPRSGSGDGVAVFGGRGPFFLKLFVTGEPSSGDLTRTLQFAPLRSRPGNPLYYVPVSGVAVGRAPVPLPPRALAAGGVVLCTRVPYTALRPDVYRPVVEAFDRGLVRSDMRVAAVPPFEFCYNRTLLPPTRLGYGVPEIALLLEGGKQEWTFVGSSSMVDVDARTACLALLEMKGVKAGDPSAAAVVVGGFQMEDHLLQFDLDKKQLGFARVPIPSACSNFNFTRGRQ
;
A
#
# COMPACT_ATOMS: atom_id res chain seq x y z
N MET A 1 -67.27 -44.09 65.98
CA MET A 1 -66.13 -44.49 65.11
C MET A 1 -66.53 -44.32 63.66
N PRO A 2 -65.92 -43.36 62.96
CA PRO A 2 -65.48 -43.57 61.58
C PRO A 2 -63.99 -43.20 61.42
N ARG A 3 -63.33 -43.87 60.46
CA ARG A 3 -61.90 -43.82 60.18
C ARG A 3 -61.46 -42.46 59.62
N ARG A 4 -60.35 -41.92 60.15
CA ARG A 4 -59.59 -40.80 59.57
C ARG A 4 -58.79 -41.28 58.37
N ASN A 5 -58.99 -40.65 57.20
CA ASN A 5 -58.05 -40.70 56.08
C ASN A 5 -56.95 -39.64 56.29
N PRO A 6 -55.69 -39.88 55.87
CA PRO A 6 -54.61 -38.91 56.04
C PRO A 6 -54.63 -37.87 54.91
N LEU A 7 -54.49 -36.60 55.28
CA LEU A 7 -54.18 -35.51 54.36
C LEU A 7 -52.65 -35.45 54.17
N LEU A 8 -52.20 -35.62 52.94
CA LEU A 8 -50.82 -35.39 52.50
C LEU A 8 -50.76 -33.94 51.96
N PRO A 9 -50.00 -33.00 52.56
CA PRO A 9 -49.77 -31.71 51.94
C PRO A 9 -48.61 -31.79 50.92
N LEU A 10 -48.93 -31.38 49.69
CA LEU A 10 -48.04 -31.21 48.55
C LEU A 10 -46.88 -30.26 48.90
N PHE A 11 -45.63 -30.74 48.89
CA PHE A 11 -44.45 -29.87 48.90
C PHE A 11 -44.26 -29.28 47.49
N LEU A 12 -44.54 -27.99 47.33
CA LEU A 12 -44.14 -27.21 46.15
C LEU A 12 -42.63 -26.96 46.20
N LEU A 13 -41.87 -27.74 45.44
CA LEU A 13 -40.46 -27.47 45.14
C LEU A 13 -40.37 -26.27 44.18
N PRO A 14 -39.58 -25.22 44.49
CA PRO A 14 -39.28 -24.18 43.52
C PRO A 14 -38.30 -24.76 42.50
N ILE A 15 -38.76 -24.91 41.26
CA ILE A 15 -37.88 -25.22 40.12
C ILE A 15 -37.02 -23.97 39.89
N SER A 16 -35.83 -23.97 40.49
CA SER A 16 -34.78 -23.00 40.18
C SER A 16 -34.33 -23.24 38.75
N ALA A 17 -34.83 -22.43 37.81
CA ALA A 17 -34.36 -22.40 36.44
C ALA A 17 -32.96 -21.79 36.44
N LEU A 18 -31.94 -22.64 36.62
CA LEU A 18 -30.55 -22.30 36.38
C LEU A 18 -30.41 -22.05 34.87
N VAL A 19 -30.60 -20.79 34.45
CA VAL A 19 -30.17 -20.34 33.13
C VAL A 19 -28.64 -20.43 33.14
N LEU A 20 -28.12 -21.54 32.62
CA LEU A 20 -26.73 -21.66 32.21
C LEU A 20 -26.53 -20.66 31.07
N ALA A 21 -26.25 -19.42 31.43
CA ALA A 21 -25.63 -18.48 30.51
C ALA A 21 -24.26 -19.07 30.17
N TRP A 22 -24.18 -19.78 29.04
CA TRP A 22 -22.90 -20.09 28.43
C TRP A 22 -22.14 -18.78 28.32
N PRO A 23 -20.88 -18.69 28.81
CA PRO A 23 -20.08 -17.53 28.52
C PRO A 23 -20.05 -17.43 27.00
N ALA A 24 -20.60 -16.34 26.46
CA ALA A 24 -20.37 -15.96 25.09
C ALA A 24 -18.86 -16.07 24.92
N SER A 25 -18.41 -17.04 24.11
CA SER A 25 -16.99 -17.18 23.82
C SER A 25 -16.55 -15.80 23.36
N CYS A 26 -15.67 -15.16 24.12
CA CYS A 26 -15.08 -13.89 23.73
C CYS A 26 -14.56 -14.11 22.32
N THR A 27 -15.24 -13.54 21.32
CA THR A 27 -14.70 -13.47 19.98
C THR A 27 -13.48 -12.59 20.13
N ALA A 28 -12.29 -13.19 20.19
CA ALA A 28 -11.04 -12.46 20.16
C ALA A 28 -11.15 -11.40 19.06
N ASP A 29 -10.89 -10.14 19.41
CA ASP A 29 -10.97 -9.05 18.45
C ASP A 29 -10.16 -9.44 17.20
N PRO A 30 -10.71 -9.26 15.99
CA PRO A 30 -10.04 -9.71 14.79
C PRO A 30 -8.66 -9.04 14.68
N VAL A 31 -7.60 -9.84 14.76
CA VAL A 31 -6.24 -9.32 14.85
C VAL A 31 -5.71 -9.01 13.44
N PRO A 32 -5.22 -7.79 13.18
CA PRO A 32 -4.64 -7.42 11.89
C PRO A 32 -3.48 -8.34 11.49
N VAL A 33 -3.25 -8.47 10.19
CA VAL A 33 -2.20 -9.29 9.60
C VAL A 33 -1.02 -8.43 9.16
N LEU A 34 0.17 -8.85 9.54
CA LEU A 34 1.45 -8.20 9.36
C LEU A 34 2.31 -8.96 8.35
N PHE A 35 2.89 -8.20 7.42
CA PHE A 35 3.97 -8.63 6.54
C PHE A 35 5.17 -7.67 6.69
N PRO A 36 6.41 -8.19 6.76
CA PRO A 36 7.58 -7.36 6.49
C PRO A 36 7.57 -6.95 5.01
N VAL A 37 8.09 -5.76 4.73
CA VAL A 37 8.19 -5.22 3.37
C VAL A 37 9.65 -4.98 3.05
N ALA A 38 10.19 -5.68 2.06
CA ALA A 38 11.56 -5.47 1.60
C ALA A 38 11.57 -4.52 0.39
N LYS A 39 12.60 -3.69 0.27
CA LYS A 39 12.90 -2.95 -0.97
C LYS A 39 13.99 -3.68 -1.72
N ASP A 40 13.69 -4.13 -2.94
CA ASP A 40 14.67 -4.79 -3.80
C ASP A 40 15.67 -3.78 -4.37
N PRO A 41 16.99 -3.94 -4.16
CA PRO A 41 17.98 -2.96 -4.58
C PRO A 41 18.14 -2.87 -6.10
N ALA A 42 17.87 -3.96 -6.84
CA ALA A 42 18.06 -4.00 -8.28
C ALA A 42 16.93 -3.31 -9.05
N THR A 43 15.70 -3.46 -8.58
CA THR A 43 14.49 -2.96 -9.27
C THR A 43 13.84 -1.76 -8.56
N SER A 44 14.23 -1.48 -7.31
CA SER A 44 13.57 -0.52 -6.42
C SER A 44 12.08 -0.79 -6.15
N LEU A 45 11.62 -2.01 -6.45
CA LEU A 45 10.27 -2.48 -6.13
C LEU A 45 10.21 -2.96 -4.68
N TYR A 46 8.99 -3.05 -4.16
CA TYR A 46 8.72 -3.51 -2.80
C TYR A 46 8.08 -4.89 -2.83
N THR A 47 8.50 -5.79 -1.94
CA THR A 47 7.96 -7.15 -1.86
C THR A 47 7.47 -7.49 -0.46
N ILE A 48 6.50 -8.39 -0.38
CA ILE A 48 6.12 -9.09 0.85
C ILE A 48 6.45 -10.57 0.70
N PRO A 49 6.97 -11.24 1.74
CA PRO A 49 7.11 -12.68 1.72
C PRO A 49 5.74 -13.35 1.74
N VAL A 50 5.62 -14.50 1.09
CA VAL A 50 4.35 -15.22 1.02
C VAL A 50 4.44 -16.63 1.55
N ARG A 51 5.24 -17.51 0.94
CA ARG A 51 5.39 -18.91 1.33
C ARG A 51 6.64 -19.50 0.71
N ASP A 52 7.28 -20.45 1.40
CA ASP A 52 8.37 -21.27 0.85
C ASP A 52 9.52 -20.45 0.22
N GLY A 53 9.83 -19.30 0.82
CA GLY A 53 10.87 -18.38 0.34
C GLY A 53 10.47 -17.49 -0.84
N ALA A 54 9.26 -17.65 -1.38
CA ALA A 54 8.73 -16.79 -2.43
C ALA A 54 8.24 -15.45 -1.87
N SER A 55 8.33 -14.41 -2.70
CA SER A 55 7.77 -13.09 -2.42
C SER A 55 6.83 -12.62 -3.53
N HIS A 56 5.97 -11.66 -3.20
CA HIS A 56 5.11 -10.98 -4.17
C HIS A 56 5.42 -9.49 -4.17
N VAL A 57 5.49 -8.90 -5.37
CA VAL A 57 5.66 -7.44 -5.54
C VAL A 57 4.39 -6.72 -5.11
N ILE A 58 4.53 -5.64 -4.35
CA ILE A 58 3.44 -4.79 -3.91
C ILE A 58 3.01 -3.86 -5.05
N ASP A 59 1.75 -3.95 -5.44
CA ASP A 59 1.16 -3.05 -6.44
C ASP A 59 -0.07 -2.33 -5.87
N LEU A 60 0.09 -1.07 -5.45
CA LEU A 60 -1.03 -0.23 -4.96
C LEU A 60 -2.18 -0.11 -5.96
N ALA A 61 -1.89 -0.26 -7.24
CA ALA A 61 -2.84 -0.15 -8.33
C ALA A 61 -3.30 -1.52 -8.87
N GLY A 62 -2.84 -2.61 -8.26
CA GLY A 62 -3.12 -3.98 -8.68
C GLY A 62 -4.49 -4.44 -8.18
N PRO A 63 -5.37 -4.94 -9.05
CA PRO A 63 -6.70 -5.44 -8.66
C PRO A 63 -6.73 -6.92 -8.23
N LEU A 64 -5.62 -7.64 -8.40
CA LEU A 64 -5.53 -9.08 -8.19
C LEU A 64 -4.31 -9.44 -7.36
N LEU A 65 -4.44 -10.52 -6.60
CA LEU A 65 -3.32 -11.36 -6.20
C LEU A 65 -3.02 -12.33 -7.34
N TRP A 66 -1.77 -12.44 -7.77
CA TRP A 66 -1.36 -13.46 -8.74
C TRP A 66 0.01 -14.01 -8.44
N SER A 67 0.24 -15.26 -8.80
CA SER A 67 1.49 -15.99 -8.59
C SER A 67 1.68 -17.00 -9.70
N THR A 68 2.91 -17.42 -9.96
CA THR A 68 3.16 -18.70 -10.62
C THR A 68 2.70 -19.83 -9.71
N CYS A 69 2.25 -20.94 -10.29
CA CYS A 69 1.97 -22.17 -9.56
C CYS A 69 2.72 -23.34 -10.20
N ASP A 70 2.75 -24.45 -9.46
CA ASP A 70 3.23 -25.73 -9.95
C ASP A 70 2.26 -26.32 -10.99
N ASP A 71 2.77 -27.19 -11.85
CA ASP A 71 2.04 -27.73 -13.00
C ASP A 71 0.85 -28.62 -12.58
N ASP A 72 0.91 -29.21 -11.39
CA ASP A 72 -0.14 -30.04 -10.78
C ASP A 72 -1.15 -29.23 -9.96
N HIS A 73 -0.97 -27.91 -9.85
CA HIS A 73 -1.85 -27.07 -9.06
C HIS A 73 -3.25 -26.97 -9.69
N LEU A 74 -4.24 -27.55 -9.02
CA LEU A 74 -5.60 -27.63 -9.54
C LEU A 74 -6.30 -26.26 -9.51
N PRO A 75 -6.87 -25.81 -10.65
CA PRO A 75 -7.71 -24.63 -10.70
C PRO A 75 -8.92 -24.71 -9.78
N ALA A 76 -9.31 -23.57 -9.20
CA ALA A 76 -10.53 -23.46 -8.44
C ALA A 76 -11.76 -23.68 -9.35
N ASN A 77 -12.78 -24.36 -8.84
CA ASN A 77 -14.03 -24.59 -9.55
C ASN A 77 -14.93 -23.35 -9.52
N ILE A 78 -14.47 -22.26 -10.14
CA ILE A 78 -15.16 -20.97 -10.21
C ILE A 78 -15.79 -20.83 -11.59
N SER A 79 -17.12 -20.81 -11.64
CA SER A 79 -17.87 -20.63 -12.89
C SER A 79 -17.81 -19.17 -13.38
N CYS A 80 -18.11 -18.97 -14.66
CA CYS A 80 -18.18 -17.65 -15.27
C CYS A 80 -19.24 -16.72 -14.65
N ARG A 81 -20.30 -17.29 -14.06
CA ARG A 81 -21.39 -16.53 -13.43
C ARG A 81 -21.10 -16.19 -11.98
N ASP A 82 -20.06 -16.79 -11.40
CA ASP A 82 -19.67 -16.60 -10.01
C ASP A 82 -19.29 -15.14 -9.73
N ARG A 83 -19.61 -14.66 -8.53
CA ARG A 83 -19.24 -13.32 -8.06
C ARG A 83 -17.72 -13.12 -8.07
N LEU A 84 -16.94 -14.14 -7.70
CA LEU A 84 -15.48 -14.09 -7.73
C LEU A 84 -14.97 -13.85 -9.16
N CYS A 85 -15.62 -14.44 -10.17
CA CYS A 85 -15.23 -14.22 -11.55
C CYS A 85 -15.47 -12.78 -12.03
N LYS A 86 -16.60 -12.20 -11.61
CA LYS A 86 -16.92 -10.78 -11.88
C LYS A 86 -15.89 -9.86 -11.22
N LEU A 87 -15.54 -10.13 -9.97
CA LEU A 87 -14.51 -9.37 -9.25
C LEU A 87 -13.13 -9.50 -9.92
N ALA A 88 -12.77 -10.69 -10.38
CA ALA A 88 -11.49 -10.95 -11.04
C ALA A 88 -11.28 -10.19 -12.34
N ASN A 89 -12.38 -9.81 -13.01
CA ASN A 89 -12.37 -9.13 -14.30
C ASN A 89 -12.84 -7.66 -14.23
N ALA A 90 -13.12 -7.14 -13.04
CA ALA A 90 -13.67 -5.79 -12.85
C ALA A 90 -12.74 -4.66 -13.33
N TYR A 91 -11.42 -4.89 -13.30
CA TYR A 91 -10.38 -3.92 -13.65
C TYR A 91 -9.38 -4.49 -14.66
N ARG A 92 -9.86 -5.29 -15.63
CA ARG A 92 -9.00 -5.86 -16.66
C ARG A 92 -8.31 -4.74 -17.45
N ALA A 93 -6.98 -4.78 -17.52
CA ALA A 93 -6.23 -3.78 -18.27
C ALA A 93 -6.63 -3.82 -19.76
N PRO A 94 -6.82 -2.67 -20.43
CA PRO A 94 -7.27 -2.62 -21.82
C PRO A 94 -6.38 -3.39 -22.80
N SER A 95 -5.05 -3.35 -22.59
CA SER A 95 -4.06 -4.10 -23.38
C SER A 95 -4.28 -5.61 -23.33
N CYS A 96 -4.96 -6.10 -22.30
CA CYS A 96 -5.27 -7.51 -22.11
C CYS A 96 -6.57 -7.93 -22.80
N GLY A 97 -7.28 -7.02 -23.47
CA GLY A 97 -8.58 -7.27 -24.11
C GLY A 97 -8.50 -7.90 -25.51
N GLY A 98 -7.35 -7.81 -26.19
CA GLY A 98 -7.17 -8.28 -27.57
C GLY A 98 -7.11 -9.80 -27.65
N GLY A 99 -8.22 -10.44 -27.99
CA GLY A 99 -8.30 -11.87 -28.35
C GLY A 99 -9.41 -12.67 -27.65
N VAL A 100 -9.92 -12.19 -26.51
CA VAL A 100 -10.97 -12.91 -25.74
C VAL A 100 -12.11 -11.99 -25.25
N ALA A 101 -12.00 -10.67 -25.43
CA ALA A 101 -13.10 -9.76 -25.08
C ALA A 101 -14.37 -9.97 -25.95
N GLY A 102 -14.28 -10.73 -27.03
CA GLY A 102 -15.40 -11.13 -27.87
C GLY A 102 -15.89 -12.56 -27.70
N HIS A 103 -15.32 -13.36 -26.79
CA HIS A 103 -15.78 -14.74 -26.55
C HIS A 103 -16.36 -14.85 -25.14
N PRO A 104 -17.67 -15.16 -25.00
CA PRO A 104 -18.30 -15.38 -23.72
C PRO A 104 -17.51 -16.43 -22.91
N CYS A 105 -17.24 -16.13 -21.64
CA CYS A 105 -16.67 -17.11 -20.72
C CYS A 105 -17.53 -18.39 -20.76
N SER A 106 -16.94 -19.52 -21.18
CA SER A 106 -17.71 -20.69 -21.63
C SER A 106 -18.03 -21.69 -20.52
N LYS A 107 -17.10 -21.97 -19.60
CA LYS A 107 -17.31 -22.90 -18.47
C LYS A 107 -16.60 -22.49 -17.18
N ARG A 108 -15.30 -22.23 -17.23
CA ARG A 108 -14.47 -21.86 -16.07
C ARG A 108 -13.99 -20.42 -16.17
N CYS A 109 -13.95 -19.73 -15.03
CA CYS A 109 -13.47 -18.36 -14.96
C CYS A 109 -11.98 -18.27 -15.33
N LYS A 110 -11.65 -17.27 -16.15
CA LYS A 110 -10.28 -16.81 -16.36
C LYS A 110 -10.14 -15.39 -15.81
N ALA A 111 -9.00 -15.14 -15.17
CA ALA A 111 -8.55 -13.81 -14.78
C ALA A 111 -7.39 -13.38 -15.70
N TYR A 112 -7.01 -12.11 -15.61
CA TYR A 112 -5.96 -11.52 -16.44
C TYR A 112 -4.95 -10.80 -15.56
N PRO A 113 -4.05 -11.54 -14.87
CA PRO A 113 -2.95 -10.95 -14.14
C PRO A 113 -2.11 -10.06 -15.07
N TYR A 114 -1.63 -8.96 -14.51
CA TYR A 114 -0.90 -7.92 -15.21
C TYR A 114 0.44 -7.72 -14.51
N ASN A 115 1.52 -7.73 -15.28
CA ASN A 115 2.84 -7.35 -14.79
C ASN A 115 2.92 -5.82 -14.77
N PRO A 116 3.01 -5.19 -13.58
CA PRO A 116 2.96 -3.74 -13.44
C PRO A 116 4.17 -3.00 -14.01
N VAL A 117 5.27 -3.71 -14.28
CA VAL A 117 6.53 -3.14 -14.79
C VAL A 117 6.61 -3.23 -16.31
N THR A 118 6.20 -4.36 -16.88
CA THR A 118 6.33 -4.62 -18.33
C THR A 118 5.07 -4.31 -19.12
N GLY A 119 3.92 -4.18 -18.44
CA GLY A 119 2.63 -3.97 -19.07
C GLY A 119 2.04 -5.21 -19.74
N ARG A 120 2.70 -6.36 -19.59
CA ARG A 120 2.24 -7.65 -20.12
C ARG A 120 1.16 -8.25 -19.23
N CYS A 121 0.36 -9.12 -19.82
CA CYS A 121 -0.65 -9.89 -19.13
C CYS A 121 -0.92 -11.21 -19.86
N ALA A 122 -1.56 -12.13 -19.15
CA ALA A 122 -1.92 -13.43 -19.69
C ALA A 122 -3.25 -13.89 -19.11
N ALA A 123 -3.96 -14.75 -19.84
CA ALA A 123 -5.11 -15.44 -19.26
C ALA A 123 -4.63 -16.47 -18.23
N ALA A 124 -5.25 -16.47 -17.05
CA ALA A 124 -4.87 -17.32 -15.93
C ALA A 124 -6.10 -17.94 -15.29
N ASP A 125 -5.97 -19.16 -14.78
CA ASP A 125 -7.01 -19.75 -13.93
C ASP A 125 -6.97 -19.12 -12.54
N LEU A 126 -8.14 -19.02 -11.92
CA LEU A 126 -8.22 -18.71 -10.50
C LEU A 126 -7.91 -19.97 -9.68
N VAL A 127 -7.19 -19.80 -8.58
CA VAL A 127 -6.78 -20.87 -7.68
C VAL A 127 -7.02 -20.47 -6.23
N HIS A 128 -7.30 -21.46 -5.38
CA HIS A 128 -7.31 -21.23 -3.92
C HIS A 128 -5.89 -21.34 -3.39
N THR A 129 -5.42 -20.29 -2.73
CA THR A 129 -4.07 -20.24 -2.16
C THR A 129 -4.10 -19.79 -0.70
N ARG A 130 -2.94 -19.87 -0.06
CA ARG A 130 -2.70 -19.41 1.30
C ARG A 130 -1.40 -18.63 1.36
N LEU A 131 -1.46 -17.39 1.83
CA LEU A 131 -0.29 -16.61 2.20
C LEU A 131 0.03 -16.88 3.67
N VAL A 132 1.31 -16.94 4.02
CA VAL A 132 1.75 -17.09 5.41
C VAL A 132 2.14 -15.71 5.94
N ALA A 133 1.52 -15.32 7.04
CA ALA A 133 1.72 -14.01 7.65
C ALA A 133 1.70 -14.12 9.17
N ASN A 134 1.97 -13.03 9.88
CA ASN A 134 1.80 -12.97 11.33
C ASN A 134 0.62 -12.09 11.70
N THR A 135 -0.05 -12.35 12.80
CA THR A 135 -0.92 -11.34 13.43
C THR A 135 -0.08 -10.31 14.19
N THR A 136 -0.63 -9.14 14.48
CA THR A 136 0.08 -8.09 15.22
C THR A 136 -0.83 -7.28 16.15
N ASP A 137 -0.27 -6.82 17.26
CA ASP A 137 -0.84 -5.80 18.15
C ASP A 137 -0.43 -4.36 17.74
N GLY A 138 0.26 -4.21 16.60
CA GLY A 138 0.82 -2.95 16.13
C GLY A 138 2.23 -2.65 16.65
N ARG A 139 2.76 -3.46 17.59
CA ARG A 139 4.13 -3.35 18.12
C ARG A 139 5.00 -4.51 17.65
N ASN A 140 4.43 -5.70 17.65
CA ASN A 140 5.13 -6.96 17.47
C ASN A 140 4.30 -7.96 16.65
N PRO A 141 4.94 -8.92 15.94
CA PRO A 141 4.25 -10.12 15.48
C PRO A 141 3.84 -10.98 16.68
N LEU A 142 2.65 -11.56 16.65
CA LEU A 142 2.13 -12.40 17.75
C LEU A 142 2.16 -13.88 17.36
N SER A 143 1.38 -14.26 16.34
CA SER A 143 1.24 -15.65 15.90
C SER A 143 1.15 -15.75 14.39
N GLN A 144 1.75 -16.80 13.84
CA GLN A 144 1.68 -17.06 12.40
C GLN A 144 0.28 -17.56 12.03
N VAL A 145 -0.31 -16.99 10.98
CA VAL A 145 -1.64 -17.32 10.50
C VAL A 145 -1.66 -17.51 8.98
N PRO A 146 -2.46 -18.46 8.46
CA PRO A 146 -2.72 -18.55 7.04
C PRO A 146 -3.78 -17.52 6.62
N VAL A 147 -3.49 -16.72 5.60
CA VAL A 147 -4.49 -15.90 4.90
C VAL A 147 -5.00 -16.69 3.71
N ARG A 148 -6.25 -17.17 3.78
CA ARG A 148 -6.89 -17.87 2.67
C ARG A 148 -7.27 -16.85 1.59
N ALA A 149 -6.88 -17.13 0.36
CA ALA A 149 -7.07 -16.22 -0.75
C ALA A 149 -7.43 -16.97 -2.03
N VAL A 150 -7.97 -16.23 -3.00
CA VAL A 150 -8.11 -16.57 -4.39
C VAL A 150 -7.06 -15.76 -5.16
N ALA A 151 -6.17 -16.45 -5.87
CA ALA A 151 -5.15 -15.81 -6.72
C ALA A 151 -5.36 -16.22 -8.18
N ALA A 152 -4.78 -15.47 -9.11
CA ALA A 152 -4.63 -15.91 -10.48
C ALA A 152 -3.31 -16.67 -10.65
N CYS A 153 -3.37 -17.86 -11.23
CA CYS A 153 -2.21 -18.68 -11.54
C CYS A 153 -1.59 -18.25 -12.87
N ALA A 154 -0.59 -17.38 -12.80
CA ALA A 154 0.03 -16.77 -13.96
C ALA A 154 1.10 -17.67 -14.58
N PRO A 155 1.27 -17.65 -15.91
CA PRO A 155 2.40 -18.31 -16.54
C PRO A 155 3.72 -17.65 -16.13
N ARG A 156 4.80 -18.45 -16.01
CA ARG A 156 6.14 -17.97 -15.65
C ARG A 156 6.68 -16.86 -16.57
N THR A 157 6.22 -16.83 -17.83
CA THR A 157 6.53 -15.75 -18.79
C THR A 157 6.11 -14.36 -18.32
N LEU A 158 5.16 -14.28 -17.37
CA LEU A 158 4.69 -13.01 -16.82
C LEU A 158 5.63 -12.44 -15.75
N LEU A 159 6.51 -13.25 -15.14
CA LEU A 159 7.50 -12.74 -14.18
C LEU A 159 8.48 -11.79 -14.88
N ASP A 160 8.94 -12.16 -16.08
CA ASP A 160 10.00 -11.46 -16.81
C ASP A 160 11.29 -11.32 -15.95
N HIS A 161 12.39 -10.81 -16.51
CA HIS A 161 13.61 -10.51 -15.73
C HIS A 161 13.54 -9.14 -15.03
N ARG A 162 12.34 -8.53 -14.98
CA ARG A 162 12.11 -7.15 -14.53
C ARG A 162 11.46 -7.05 -13.16
N LEU A 163 11.02 -8.17 -12.59
CA LEU A 163 10.62 -8.27 -11.18
C LEU A 163 11.82 -8.74 -10.32
N PRO A 164 11.76 -8.57 -8.99
CA PRO A 164 12.78 -9.09 -8.07
C PRO A 164 12.99 -10.61 -8.26
N ARG A 165 14.21 -11.10 -7.99
CA ARG A 165 14.60 -12.48 -8.32
C ARG A 165 13.78 -13.55 -7.60
N ASP A 166 13.36 -13.26 -6.38
CA ASP A 166 12.55 -14.12 -5.50
C ASP A 166 11.04 -13.88 -5.69
N ALA A 167 10.66 -12.92 -6.54
CA ALA A 167 9.27 -12.63 -6.80
C ALA A 167 8.64 -13.71 -7.69
N THR A 168 7.59 -14.35 -7.19
CA THR A 168 6.78 -15.31 -7.94
C THR A 168 5.45 -14.72 -8.41
N GLY A 169 5.18 -13.46 -8.09
CA GLY A 169 3.88 -12.86 -8.27
C GLY A 169 3.77 -11.40 -7.85
N VAL A 170 2.53 -10.91 -7.81
CA VAL A 170 2.18 -9.55 -7.39
C VAL A 170 1.01 -9.61 -6.42
N ALA A 171 1.15 -8.88 -5.32
CA ALA A 171 0.11 -8.58 -4.36
C ALA A 171 -0.51 -7.23 -4.70
N GLY A 172 -1.61 -7.25 -5.46
CA GLY A 172 -2.40 -6.05 -5.71
C GLY A 172 -3.06 -5.53 -4.44
N LEU A 173 -2.91 -4.23 -4.14
CA LEU A 173 -3.44 -3.58 -2.93
C LEU A 173 -4.53 -2.54 -3.24
N SER A 174 -5.07 -2.51 -4.45
CA SER A 174 -6.17 -1.59 -4.81
C SER A 174 -7.46 -1.90 -4.04
N ALA A 175 -8.50 -1.07 -4.22
CA ALA A 175 -9.82 -1.28 -3.63
C ALA A 175 -10.64 -2.39 -4.32
N ALA A 176 -10.04 -3.22 -5.17
CA ALA A 176 -10.72 -4.33 -5.84
C ALA A 176 -11.05 -5.47 -4.87
N GLY A 177 -12.17 -6.16 -5.10
CA GLY A 177 -12.64 -7.23 -4.19
C GLY A 177 -11.75 -8.49 -4.13
N LEU A 178 -10.78 -8.63 -5.05
CA LEU A 178 -9.76 -9.70 -5.03
C LEU A 178 -8.33 -9.15 -4.83
N ALA A 179 -8.18 -7.88 -4.45
CA ALA A 179 -6.92 -7.36 -3.97
C ALA A 179 -6.65 -7.86 -2.54
N LEU A 180 -5.38 -7.90 -2.13
CA LEU A 180 -4.96 -8.46 -0.84
C LEU A 180 -5.71 -7.86 0.37
N PRO A 181 -5.93 -6.53 0.49
CA PRO A 181 -6.67 -5.97 1.63
C PRO A 181 -8.07 -6.57 1.81
N ALA A 182 -8.84 -6.68 0.72
CA ALA A 182 -10.19 -7.23 0.75
C ALA A 182 -10.21 -8.72 1.10
N GLN A 183 -9.21 -9.47 0.60
CA GLN A 183 -9.06 -10.89 0.89
C GLN A 183 -8.65 -11.15 2.34
N VAL A 184 -7.76 -10.33 2.91
CA VAL A 184 -7.40 -10.40 4.35
C VAL A 184 -8.62 -10.11 5.21
N ALA A 185 -9.35 -9.02 4.95
CA ALA A 185 -10.55 -8.64 5.70
C ALA A 185 -11.57 -9.79 5.74
N THR A 186 -11.77 -10.46 4.60
CA THR A 186 -12.67 -11.62 4.48
C THR A 186 -12.11 -12.85 5.22
N SER A 187 -10.84 -13.21 4.97
CA SER A 187 -10.22 -14.41 5.54
C SER A 187 -10.10 -14.37 7.07
N GLN A 188 -9.79 -13.20 7.63
CA GLN A 188 -9.56 -13.01 9.06
C GLN A 188 -10.81 -12.54 9.80
N ARG A 189 -11.94 -12.38 9.08
CA ARG A 189 -13.22 -11.92 9.63
C ARG A 189 -13.10 -10.58 10.37
N VAL A 190 -12.23 -9.69 9.87
CA VAL A 190 -12.07 -8.34 10.42
C VAL A 190 -13.19 -7.47 9.85
N ALA A 191 -14.28 -7.35 10.59
CA ALA A 191 -15.41 -6.52 10.20
C ALA A 191 -15.00 -5.03 10.12
N ASN A 192 -15.50 -4.30 9.13
CA ASN A 192 -15.28 -2.85 8.94
C ASN A 192 -13.80 -2.44 8.94
N ALA A 193 -12.94 -3.30 8.40
CA ALA A 193 -11.51 -3.11 8.36
C ALA A 193 -10.97 -3.33 6.96
N ASN A 194 -11.65 -2.80 5.94
CA ASN A 194 -11.04 -2.67 4.61
C ASN A 194 -10.06 -1.50 4.65
N ALA A 195 -9.02 -1.67 5.46
CA ALA A 195 -7.98 -0.70 5.70
C ALA A 195 -6.64 -1.41 5.86
N PHE A 196 -5.59 -0.73 5.45
CA PHE A 196 -4.24 -1.22 5.63
C PHE A 196 -3.25 -0.08 5.88
N LEU A 197 -2.18 -0.40 6.59
CA LEU A 197 -1.03 0.46 6.83
C LEU A 197 0.12 0.01 5.94
N LEU A 198 0.86 0.97 5.39
CA LEU A 198 2.09 0.75 4.64
C LEU A 198 3.15 1.71 5.16
N CYS A 199 4.32 1.17 5.51
CA CYS A 199 5.49 1.94 5.91
C CYS A 199 6.68 1.38 5.11
N LEU A 200 7.00 2.03 3.99
CA LEU A 200 8.02 1.54 3.06
C LEU A 200 9.42 1.85 3.59
N PRO A 201 10.36 0.87 3.57
CA PRO A 201 11.71 1.11 4.04
C PRO A 201 12.56 1.81 2.98
N ARG A 202 13.64 2.43 3.44
CA ARG A 202 14.71 2.89 2.56
C ARG A 202 15.59 1.72 2.11
N SER A 203 16.32 1.94 1.03
CA SER A 203 17.29 0.93 0.56
C SER A 203 18.37 0.68 1.61
N GLY A 204 18.62 -0.58 1.94
CA GLY A 204 19.66 -0.98 2.88
C GLY A 204 19.36 -0.71 4.37
N SER A 205 18.15 -0.26 4.74
CA SER A 205 17.79 0.03 6.14
C SER A 205 17.11 -1.12 6.88
N GLY A 206 16.87 -2.26 6.22
CA GLY A 206 16.07 -3.38 6.72
C GLY A 206 14.62 -3.35 6.22
N ASP A 207 13.79 -4.23 6.77
CA ASP A 207 12.40 -4.42 6.32
C ASP A 207 11.46 -3.37 6.90
N GLY A 208 10.64 -2.75 6.04
CA GLY A 208 9.49 -1.96 6.44
C GLY A 208 8.28 -2.84 6.74
N VAL A 209 7.08 -2.25 6.69
CA VAL A 209 5.89 -2.91 7.23
C VAL A 209 4.65 -2.72 6.37
N ALA A 210 3.87 -3.78 6.21
CA ALA A 210 2.48 -3.73 5.77
C ALA A 210 1.58 -4.41 6.80
N VAL A 211 0.52 -3.73 7.24
CA VAL A 211 -0.49 -4.28 8.15
C VAL A 211 -1.87 -4.20 7.49
N PHE A 212 -2.57 -5.31 7.37
CA PHE A 212 -3.87 -5.43 6.72
C PHE A 212 -4.96 -5.80 7.72
N GLY A 213 -6.17 -5.29 7.52
CA GLY A 213 -7.29 -5.57 8.41
C GLY A 213 -7.26 -4.70 9.66
N GLY A 214 -6.90 -3.41 9.54
CA GLY A 214 -6.90 -2.52 10.68
C GLY A 214 -6.40 -1.11 10.37
N ARG A 215 -6.67 -0.20 11.31
CA ARG A 215 -6.24 1.21 11.27
C ARG A 215 -5.12 1.52 12.27
N GLY A 216 -4.60 0.50 12.93
CA GLY A 216 -3.66 0.65 14.03
C GLY A 216 -4.10 -0.07 15.30
N PRO A 217 -3.34 0.10 16.39
CA PRO A 217 -2.24 1.05 16.53
C PRO A 217 -0.98 0.65 15.72
N PHE A 218 0.00 1.55 15.61
CA PHE A 218 1.28 1.27 14.94
C PHE A 218 2.45 1.92 15.69
N PHE A 219 3.43 1.12 16.08
CA PHE A 219 4.57 1.57 16.87
C PHE A 219 5.88 1.19 16.20
N LEU A 220 6.88 2.05 16.37
CA LEU A 220 8.24 1.82 15.92
C LEU A 220 9.21 1.91 17.10
N LYS A 221 10.41 1.36 16.95
CA LYS A 221 11.51 1.57 17.89
C LYS A 221 12.34 2.81 17.53
N LEU A 222 13.05 3.35 18.50
CA LEU A 222 14.08 4.36 18.25
C LEU A 222 15.38 3.67 17.82
N PHE A 223 16.06 4.17 16.78
CA PHE A 223 17.28 3.54 16.27
C PHE A 223 18.43 3.60 17.29
N VAL A 224 18.49 4.64 18.13
CA VAL A 224 19.60 4.87 19.08
C VAL A 224 19.54 3.90 20.26
N THR A 225 18.36 3.69 20.82
CA THR A 225 18.18 2.94 22.08
C THR A 225 17.61 1.54 21.86
N GLY A 226 17.00 1.27 20.70
CA GLY A 226 16.22 0.05 20.46
C GLY A 226 14.91 -0.02 21.25
N GLU A 227 14.62 0.99 22.06
CA GLU A 227 13.42 1.10 22.89
C GLU A 227 12.20 1.51 22.06
N PRO A 228 10.97 1.19 22.52
CA PRO A 228 9.76 1.67 21.90
C PRO A 228 9.76 3.20 21.76
N SER A 229 9.38 3.70 20.59
CA SER A 229 9.02 5.11 20.46
C SER A 229 7.85 5.41 21.41
N SER A 230 7.82 6.63 21.96
CA SER A 230 6.94 7.01 23.07
C SER A 230 5.45 7.06 22.72
N GLY A 231 5.02 6.69 21.50
CA GLY A 231 3.63 6.80 21.09
C GLY A 231 3.23 5.98 19.87
N ASP A 232 1.91 5.79 19.76
CA ASP A 232 1.25 5.21 18.59
C ASP A 232 1.28 6.22 17.43
N LEU A 233 2.01 5.88 16.37
CA LEU A 233 2.21 6.75 15.21
C LEU A 233 0.89 7.03 14.47
N THR A 234 -0.10 6.14 14.58
CA THR A 234 -1.42 6.35 13.94
C THR A 234 -2.17 7.55 14.51
N ARG A 235 -1.84 7.98 15.74
CA ARG A 235 -2.40 9.19 16.36
C ARG A 235 -1.84 10.50 15.80
N THR A 236 -0.78 10.42 15.01
CA THR A 236 -0.13 11.60 14.37
C THR A 236 -0.55 11.79 12.92
N LEU A 237 -1.41 10.90 12.39
CA LEU A 237 -1.85 10.93 11.01
C LEU A 237 -2.66 12.21 10.72
N GLN A 238 -2.27 12.85 9.63
CA GLN A 238 -3.14 13.78 8.90
C GLN A 238 -3.95 12.99 7.87
N PHE A 239 -5.08 13.53 7.42
CA PHE A 239 -6.02 12.79 6.58
C PHE A 239 -6.43 13.58 5.33
N ALA A 240 -6.21 12.97 4.17
CA ALA A 240 -6.71 13.44 2.89
C ALA A 240 -7.88 12.56 2.41
N PRO A 241 -8.83 13.09 1.61
CA PRO A 241 -9.75 12.26 0.87
C PRO A 241 -9.00 11.27 -0.05
N LEU A 242 -9.48 10.03 -0.12
CA LEU A 242 -8.98 9.00 -1.03
C LEU A 242 -10.08 8.65 -2.03
N ARG A 243 -9.85 8.94 -3.30
CA ARG A 243 -10.83 8.73 -4.37
C ARG A 243 -10.43 7.53 -5.21
N SER A 244 -11.43 6.81 -5.70
CA SER A 244 -11.32 5.83 -6.78
C SER A 244 -12.19 6.29 -7.96
N ARG A 245 -11.83 5.89 -9.17
CA ARG A 245 -12.61 6.18 -10.37
C ARG A 245 -13.28 4.89 -10.85
N PRO A 246 -14.54 4.94 -11.35
CA PRO A 246 -15.16 3.77 -11.97
C PRO A 246 -14.27 3.18 -13.05
N GLY A 247 -14.06 1.85 -13.02
CA GLY A 247 -13.24 1.14 -13.99
C GLY A 247 -11.72 1.35 -13.86
N ASN A 248 -11.25 2.07 -12.83
CA ASN A 248 -9.82 2.30 -12.60
C ASN A 248 -9.42 1.98 -11.14
N PRO A 249 -8.49 1.04 -10.92
CA PRO A 249 -8.10 0.61 -9.57
C PRO A 249 -7.11 1.56 -8.86
N LEU A 250 -6.73 2.68 -9.47
CA LEU A 250 -5.78 3.63 -8.89
C LEU A 250 -6.36 4.38 -7.69
N TYR A 251 -5.47 4.65 -6.73
CA TYR A 251 -5.73 5.54 -5.60
C TYR A 251 -5.42 6.98 -5.97
N TYR A 252 -6.42 7.85 -5.84
CA TYR A 252 -6.31 9.27 -6.12
C TYR A 252 -6.40 10.09 -4.84
N VAL A 253 -5.41 10.97 -4.63
CA VAL A 253 -5.41 11.99 -3.59
C VAL A 253 -5.67 13.34 -4.27
N PRO A 254 -6.80 14.00 -3.99
CA PRO A 254 -7.10 15.30 -4.55
C PRO A 254 -6.23 16.37 -3.89
N VAL A 255 -5.64 17.23 -4.73
CA VAL A 255 -4.77 18.33 -4.32
C VAL A 255 -5.23 19.62 -4.97
N SER A 256 -5.03 20.72 -4.25
CA SER A 256 -5.36 22.08 -4.68
C SER A 256 -4.15 22.82 -5.27
N GLY A 257 -2.92 22.38 -4.95
CA GLY A 257 -1.70 23.02 -5.42
C GLY A 257 -0.45 22.24 -5.06
N VAL A 258 0.70 22.78 -5.49
CA VAL A 258 2.04 22.35 -5.08
C VAL A 258 2.74 23.58 -4.50
N ALA A 259 3.46 23.41 -3.41
CA ALA A 259 4.31 24.44 -2.82
C ALA A 259 5.77 23.99 -2.82
N VAL A 260 6.68 24.95 -3.01
CA VAL A 260 8.12 24.74 -2.90
C VAL A 260 8.68 25.78 -1.93
N GLY A 261 9.38 25.33 -0.88
CA GLY A 261 9.88 26.22 0.17
C GLY A 261 8.76 27.03 0.83
N ARG A 262 7.57 26.42 1.01
CA ARG A 262 6.31 27.04 1.50
C ARG A 262 5.67 28.08 0.57
N ALA A 263 6.28 28.39 -0.58
CA ALA A 263 5.68 29.26 -1.58
C ALA A 263 4.83 28.42 -2.57
N PRO A 264 3.53 28.73 -2.77
CA PRO A 264 2.73 28.09 -3.79
C PRO A 264 3.35 28.28 -5.19
N VAL A 265 3.45 27.20 -5.95
CA VAL A 265 3.93 27.23 -7.34
C VAL A 265 2.77 27.62 -8.26
N PRO A 266 2.91 28.66 -9.10
CA PRO A 266 1.91 29.00 -10.10
C PRO A 266 1.80 27.87 -11.14
N LEU A 267 0.65 27.22 -11.20
CA LEU A 267 0.35 26.16 -12.16
C LEU A 267 -0.71 26.63 -13.17
N PRO A 268 -0.70 26.09 -14.40
CA PRO A 268 -1.77 26.35 -15.35
C PRO A 268 -3.16 26.03 -14.76
N PRO A 269 -4.21 26.79 -15.10
CA PRO A 269 -5.55 26.52 -14.63
C PRO A 269 -5.94 25.06 -14.91
N ARG A 270 -6.55 24.40 -13.91
CA ARG A 270 -6.98 23.00 -13.99
C ARG A 270 -5.87 21.96 -14.19
N ALA A 271 -4.59 22.32 -14.05
CA ALA A 271 -3.48 21.36 -14.11
C ALA A 271 -3.69 20.17 -13.15
N LEU A 272 -4.30 20.39 -11.99
CA LEU A 272 -4.54 19.33 -11.00
C LEU A 272 -5.95 18.70 -11.08
N ALA A 273 -6.87 19.28 -11.87
CA ALA A 273 -8.30 19.00 -11.81
C ALA A 273 -8.75 17.69 -12.48
N ALA A 274 -8.06 17.25 -13.54
CA ALA A 274 -8.48 16.09 -14.36
C ALA A 274 -7.87 14.74 -13.92
N GLY A 275 -6.98 14.74 -12.93
CA GLY A 275 -6.09 13.61 -12.69
C GLY A 275 -5.65 13.42 -11.26
N GLY A 276 -5.71 14.48 -10.44
CA GLY A 276 -5.19 14.48 -9.08
C GLY A 276 -3.75 13.98 -8.97
N VAL A 277 -3.40 13.60 -7.75
CA VAL A 277 -2.20 12.83 -7.42
C VAL A 277 -2.57 11.35 -7.37
N VAL A 278 -1.77 10.49 -7.99
CA VAL A 278 -1.90 9.03 -7.92
C VAL A 278 -0.78 8.46 -7.06
N LEU A 279 -1.09 7.47 -6.23
CA LEU A 279 -0.08 6.73 -5.45
C LEU A 279 0.36 5.48 -6.22
N CYS A 280 1.67 5.25 -6.34
CA CYS A 280 2.21 4.18 -7.17
C CYS A 280 3.48 3.56 -6.58
N THR A 281 3.46 2.25 -6.35
CA THR A 281 4.65 1.46 -5.96
C THR A 281 5.38 0.83 -7.15
N ARG A 282 4.92 1.09 -8.37
CA ARG A 282 5.52 0.56 -9.62
C ARG A 282 6.69 1.40 -10.12
N VAL A 283 6.75 2.66 -9.70
CA VAL A 283 7.78 3.62 -10.08
C VAL A 283 8.55 4.05 -8.83
N PRO A 284 9.88 4.12 -8.88
CA PRO A 284 10.68 4.49 -7.72
C PRO A 284 10.49 5.97 -7.39
N TYR A 285 10.46 6.85 -8.37
CA TYR A 285 10.44 8.30 -8.16
C TYR A 285 9.13 8.92 -8.62
N THR A 286 8.73 10.01 -7.96
CA THR A 286 7.57 10.80 -8.36
C THR A 286 7.74 11.33 -9.77
N ALA A 287 6.75 11.08 -10.61
CA ALA A 287 6.69 11.61 -11.98
C ALA A 287 5.61 12.68 -12.07
N LEU A 288 5.90 13.79 -12.73
CA LEU A 288 4.97 14.90 -12.94
C LEU A 288 4.72 15.12 -14.43
N ARG A 289 3.47 15.43 -14.77
CA ARG A 289 3.10 15.82 -16.13
C ARG A 289 3.82 17.12 -16.51
N PRO A 290 4.22 17.35 -17.77
CA PRO A 290 5.09 18.49 -18.13
C PRO A 290 4.62 19.87 -17.64
N ASP A 291 3.30 20.14 -17.65
CA ASP A 291 2.69 21.39 -17.15
C ASP A 291 2.82 21.60 -15.63
N VAL A 292 3.11 20.55 -14.87
CA VAL A 292 3.38 20.60 -13.43
C VAL A 292 4.88 20.46 -13.16
N TYR A 293 5.57 19.60 -13.92
CA TYR A 293 7.00 19.34 -13.75
C TYR A 293 7.82 20.63 -13.84
N ARG A 294 7.71 21.37 -14.95
CA ARG A 294 8.58 22.52 -15.25
C ARG A 294 8.46 23.63 -14.20
N PRO A 295 7.26 24.12 -13.83
CA PRO A 295 7.15 25.13 -12.77
C PRO A 295 7.70 24.68 -11.42
N VAL A 296 7.50 23.40 -11.05
CA VAL A 296 7.93 22.86 -9.75
C VAL A 296 9.45 22.74 -9.66
N VAL A 297 10.10 22.14 -10.67
CA VAL A 297 11.57 21.96 -10.63
C VAL A 297 12.31 23.28 -10.77
N GLU A 298 11.78 24.23 -11.53
CA GLU A 298 12.35 25.58 -11.61
C GLU A 298 12.17 26.37 -10.31
N ALA A 299 11.03 26.23 -9.64
CA ALA A 299 10.84 26.83 -8.32
C ALA A 299 11.79 26.22 -7.29
N PHE A 300 12.05 24.92 -7.38
CA PHE A 300 13.02 24.22 -6.52
C PHE A 300 14.45 24.70 -6.77
N ASP A 301 14.88 24.76 -8.03
CA ASP A 301 16.22 25.23 -8.43
C ASP A 301 16.45 26.69 -8.01
N ARG A 302 15.45 27.57 -8.19
CA ARG A 302 15.51 28.96 -7.70
C ARG A 302 15.55 29.07 -6.17
N GLY A 303 14.89 28.15 -5.46
CA GLY A 303 14.86 28.11 -4.00
C GLY A 303 16.19 27.68 -3.38
N LEU A 304 17.03 26.98 -4.13
CA LEU A 304 18.43 26.73 -3.76
C LEU A 304 19.24 27.98 -4.11
N VAL A 305 19.56 28.80 -3.09
CA VAL A 305 20.13 30.16 -3.20
C VAL A 305 21.57 30.21 -3.79
N ARG A 306 21.99 29.22 -4.59
CA ARG A 306 23.37 29.03 -5.05
C ARG A 306 23.42 28.28 -6.38
N SER A 307 23.44 29.02 -7.48
CA SER A 307 23.56 28.48 -8.84
C SER A 307 24.86 27.70 -9.08
N ASP A 308 25.91 27.97 -8.28
CA ASP A 308 27.20 27.29 -8.33
C ASP A 308 27.16 25.84 -7.83
N MET A 309 26.04 25.42 -7.22
CA MET A 309 25.85 24.04 -6.76
C MET A 309 25.36 23.10 -7.86
N ARG A 310 24.76 23.63 -8.93
CA ARG A 310 24.20 22.80 -10.01
C ARG A 310 25.32 22.14 -10.81
N VAL A 311 25.17 20.85 -11.07
CA VAL A 311 26.11 20.06 -11.88
C VAL A 311 25.39 19.45 -13.08
N ALA A 312 26.14 18.75 -13.94
CA ALA A 312 25.56 18.04 -15.08
C ALA A 312 24.45 17.07 -14.63
N ALA A 313 23.39 17.01 -15.43
CA ALA A 313 22.30 16.08 -15.24
C ALA A 313 22.80 14.62 -15.31
N VAL A 314 22.30 13.78 -14.42
CA VAL A 314 22.57 12.33 -14.42
C VAL A 314 21.27 11.62 -14.73
N PRO A 315 21.12 10.99 -15.93
CA PRO A 315 19.90 10.30 -16.28
C PRO A 315 19.47 9.29 -15.22
N PRO A 316 18.17 9.21 -14.89
CA PRO A 316 17.04 9.89 -15.54
C PRO A 316 16.74 11.31 -15.02
N PHE A 317 17.56 11.88 -14.15
CA PHE A 317 17.31 13.17 -13.49
C PHE A 317 17.86 14.37 -14.28
N GLU A 318 17.11 15.47 -14.29
CA GLU A 318 17.50 16.71 -15.00
C GLU A 318 18.13 17.77 -14.07
N PHE A 319 17.87 17.68 -12.76
CA PHE A 319 18.34 18.65 -11.77
C PHE A 319 19.22 17.94 -10.75
N CYS A 320 20.53 18.09 -10.90
CA CYS A 320 21.55 17.49 -10.06
C CYS A 320 22.48 18.57 -9.49
N TYR A 321 22.97 18.31 -8.29
CA TYR A 321 23.76 19.26 -7.51
C TYR A 321 24.98 18.56 -6.90
N ASN A 322 26.03 19.34 -6.67
CA ASN A 322 27.18 18.89 -5.94
C ASN A 322 26.78 18.63 -4.48
N ARG A 323 26.77 17.35 -4.11
CA ARG A 323 26.40 16.84 -2.80
C ARG A 323 27.21 17.49 -1.68
N THR A 324 28.49 17.77 -1.89
CA THR A 324 29.35 18.33 -0.83
C THR A 324 28.99 19.77 -0.47
N LEU A 325 28.23 20.45 -1.33
CA LEU A 325 27.76 21.81 -1.10
C LEU A 325 26.35 21.86 -0.49
N LEU A 326 25.61 20.73 -0.50
CA LEU A 326 24.28 20.65 0.09
C LEU A 326 24.40 20.52 1.62
N PRO A 327 23.86 21.46 2.42
CA PRO A 327 23.95 21.39 3.87
C PRO A 327 23.26 20.13 4.41
N PRO A 328 23.89 19.34 5.29
CA PRO A 328 23.22 18.22 5.93
C PRO A 328 22.24 18.70 7.00
N THR A 329 21.09 18.06 7.11
CA THR A 329 20.11 18.27 8.19
C THR A 329 19.64 16.92 8.73
N ARG A 330 18.91 16.92 9.85
CA ARG A 330 18.27 15.70 10.34
C ARG A 330 17.29 15.12 9.30
N LEU A 331 16.64 15.97 8.51
CA LEU A 331 15.64 15.59 7.51
C LEU A 331 16.25 15.29 6.12
N GLY A 332 17.54 14.98 6.04
CA GLY A 332 18.28 14.85 4.79
C GLY A 332 18.94 16.17 4.36
N TYR A 333 19.10 16.40 3.06
CA TYR A 333 19.71 17.65 2.58
C TYR A 333 18.85 18.89 2.91
N GLY A 334 19.52 20.00 3.21
CA GLY A 334 18.94 21.32 3.40
C GLY A 334 18.55 21.92 2.05
N VAL A 335 17.44 21.43 1.51
CA VAL A 335 16.85 21.86 0.23
C VAL A 335 15.42 22.36 0.46
N PRO A 336 14.84 23.13 -0.48
CA PRO A 336 13.44 23.54 -0.39
C PRO A 336 12.51 22.32 -0.25
N GLU A 337 11.63 22.34 0.76
CA GLU A 337 10.59 21.32 0.91
C GLU A 337 9.60 21.41 -0.25
N ILE A 338 9.12 20.25 -0.71
CA ILE A 338 8.09 20.16 -1.76
C ILE A 338 6.81 19.66 -1.10
N ALA A 339 5.74 20.44 -1.13
CA ALA A 339 4.49 20.12 -0.48
C ALA A 339 3.35 19.93 -1.48
N LEU A 340 2.60 18.85 -1.34
CA LEU A 340 1.31 18.66 -2.00
C LEU A 340 0.22 19.31 -1.14
N LEU A 341 -0.38 20.39 -1.62
CA LEU A 341 -1.43 21.10 -0.91
C LEU A 341 -2.73 20.32 -1.08
N LEU A 342 -3.28 19.77 0.00
CA LEU A 342 -4.44 18.89 -0.08
C LEU A 342 -5.73 19.69 -0.34
N GLU A 343 -6.72 19.02 -0.93
CA GLU A 343 -8.06 19.59 -1.06
C GLU A 343 -8.63 19.92 0.34
N GLY A 344 -9.22 21.11 0.51
CA GLY A 344 -9.66 21.62 1.81
C GLY A 344 -8.65 22.53 2.52
N GLY A 345 -7.42 22.67 1.98
CA GLY A 345 -6.51 23.79 2.25
C GLY A 345 -5.86 23.89 3.63
N LYS A 346 -6.17 22.96 4.56
CA LYS A 346 -5.63 22.98 5.94
C LYS A 346 -4.44 22.05 6.17
N GLN A 347 -4.19 21.13 5.24
CA GLN A 347 -3.20 20.08 5.39
C GLN A 347 -2.34 19.99 4.14
N GLU A 348 -1.07 19.65 4.34
CA GLU A 348 -0.08 19.48 3.28
C GLU A 348 0.70 18.20 3.51
N TRP A 349 0.99 17.48 2.42
CA TRP A 349 1.89 16.34 2.47
C TRP A 349 3.25 16.75 1.94
N THR A 350 4.21 16.82 2.85
CA THR A 350 5.52 17.46 2.61
C THR A 350 6.63 16.44 2.38
N PHE A 351 7.40 16.65 1.32
CA PHE A 351 8.63 15.93 1.00
C PHE A 351 9.84 16.81 1.35
N VAL A 352 10.69 16.28 2.21
CA VAL A 352 11.91 16.93 2.74
C VAL A 352 13.14 16.43 2.00
N GLY A 353 14.34 16.88 2.34
CA GLY A 353 15.58 16.46 1.67
C GLY A 353 15.73 14.94 1.54
N SER A 354 15.38 14.17 2.57
CA SER A 354 15.50 12.70 2.54
C SER A 354 14.52 12.01 1.57
N SER A 355 13.39 12.65 1.21
CA SER A 355 12.38 12.13 0.29
C SER A 355 12.30 12.89 -1.05
N SER A 356 13.10 13.94 -1.21
CA SER A 356 13.17 14.74 -2.45
C SER A 356 14.53 14.66 -3.15
N MET A 357 15.60 14.21 -2.49
CA MET A 357 16.94 14.14 -3.07
C MET A 357 17.51 12.73 -3.02
N VAL A 358 18.12 12.29 -4.12
CA VAL A 358 18.75 10.97 -4.24
C VAL A 358 20.24 11.12 -4.54
N ASP A 359 21.07 10.39 -3.80
CA ASP A 359 22.50 10.26 -4.10
C ASP A 359 22.65 9.33 -5.32
N VAL A 360 23.23 9.84 -6.41
CA VAL A 360 23.49 9.04 -7.62
C VAL A 360 24.94 8.57 -7.69
N ASP A 361 25.85 9.30 -7.04
CA ASP A 361 27.25 8.92 -6.86
C ASP A 361 27.85 9.61 -5.62
N ALA A 362 29.17 9.51 -5.43
CA ALA A 362 29.86 10.05 -4.26
C ALA A 362 29.83 11.60 -4.16
N ARG A 363 29.63 12.31 -5.28
CA ARG A 363 29.69 13.77 -5.39
C ARG A 363 28.39 14.40 -5.87
N THR A 364 27.45 13.62 -6.37
CA THR A 364 26.23 14.12 -7.01
C THR A 364 24.98 13.64 -6.29
N ALA A 365 24.10 14.59 -5.96
CA ALA A 365 22.74 14.33 -5.51
C ALA A 365 21.75 15.00 -6.46
N CYS A 366 20.68 14.30 -6.85
CA CYS A 366 19.70 14.78 -7.81
C CYS A 366 18.31 14.92 -7.18
N LEU A 367 17.53 15.87 -7.69
CA LEU A 367 16.13 16.01 -7.36
C LEU A 367 15.37 14.78 -7.87
N ALA A 368 14.73 14.07 -6.95
CA ALA A 368 14.02 12.81 -7.17
C ALA A 368 12.62 13.01 -7.80
N LEU A 369 12.50 13.95 -8.74
CA LEU A 369 11.31 14.22 -9.53
C LEU A 369 11.62 14.00 -11.02
N LEU A 370 10.74 13.28 -11.71
CA LEU A 370 10.88 12.98 -13.13
C LEU A 370 9.77 13.64 -13.94
N GLU A 371 10.08 14.05 -15.17
CA GLU A 371 9.06 14.45 -16.13
C GLU A 371 8.44 13.20 -16.77
N MET A 372 7.11 13.14 -16.83
CA MET A 372 6.40 12.08 -17.55
C MET A 372 6.73 12.15 -19.04
N LYS A 373 7.26 11.05 -19.60
CA LYS A 373 7.50 10.91 -21.04
C LYS A 373 6.26 10.30 -21.71
N GLY A 374 6.01 10.69 -22.96
CA GLY A 374 4.86 10.21 -23.74
C GLY A 374 3.50 10.80 -23.35
N VAL A 375 3.46 11.78 -22.44
CA VAL A 375 2.25 12.48 -22.00
C VAL A 375 2.37 13.96 -22.35
N LYS A 376 1.31 14.55 -22.92
CA LYS A 376 1.30 15.98 -23.26
C LYS A 376 0.99 16.83 -22.03
N ALA A 377 1.52 18.06 -22.01
CA ALA A 377 1.14 19.08 -21.03
C ALA A 377 -0.40 19.24 -21.02
N GLY A 378 -1.00 19.23 -19.82
CA GLY A 378 -2.43 19.41 -19.64
C GLY A 378 -3.32 18.25 -20.08
N ASP A 379 -2.75 17.08 -20.43
CA ASP A 379 -3.53 15.90 -20.82
C ASP A 379 -4.44 15.42 -19.68
N PRO A 380 -5.78 15.48 -19.85
CA PRO A 380 -6.73 15.13 -18.80
C PRO A 380 -6.85 13.62 -18.57
N SER A 381 -6.34 12.78 -19.48
CA SER A 381 -6.34 11.32 -19.33
C SER A 381 -5.22 10.82 -18.42
N ALA A 382 -4.17 11.62 -18.24
CA ALA A 382 -3.04 11.31 -17.37
C ALA A 382 -3.16 11.95 -15.99
N ALA A 383 -2.59 11.29 -14.98
CA ALA A 383 -2.41 11.89 -13.67
C ALA A 383 -1.49 13.12 -13.77
N ALA A 384 -1.74 14.13 -12.95
CA ALA A 384 -0.86 15.31 -12.92
C ALA A 384 0.45 15.00 -12.17
N VAL A 385 0.34 14.20 -11.11
CA VAL A 385 1.45 13.71 -10.29
C VAL A 385 1.23 12.22 -10.01
N VAL A 386 2.27 11.42 -10.20
CA VAL A 386 2.32 10.03 -9.75
C VAL A 386 3.37 9.97 -8.65
N VAL A 387 2.94 9.85 -7.39
CA VAL A 387 3.84 9.73 -6.24
C VAL A 387 4.45 8.33 -6.23
N GLY A 388 5.78 8.28 -6.35
CA GLY A 388 6.56 7.06 -6.41
C GLY A 388 6.91 6.50 -5.04
N GLY A 389 7.51 5.31 -5.03
CA GLY A 389 7.94 4.62 -3.82
C GLY A 389 8.86 5.46 -2.92
N PHE A 390 9.87 6.11 -3.51
CA PHE A 390 10.88 6.90 -2.81
C PHE A 390 10.28 8.03 -1.96
N GLN A 391 9.23 8.68 -2.46
CA GLN A 391 8.52 9.72 -1.71
C GLN A 391 7.62 9.17 -0.59
N MET A 392 7.23 7.89 -0.69
CA MET A 392 6.46 7.18 0.33
C MET A 392 7.34 6.47 1.38
N GLU A 393 8.64 6.35 1.14
CA GLU A 393 9.60 5.81 2.13
C GLU A 393 9.59 6.66 3.41
N ASP A 394 9.69 5.99 4.55
CA ASP A 394 9.64 6.59 5.90
C ASP A 394 8.40 7.49 6.14
N HIS A 395 7.30 7.17 5.47
CA HIS A 395 5.97 7.66 5.77
C HIS A 395 5.08 6.49 6.17
N LEU A 396 4.37 6.64 7.28
CA LEU A 396 3.24 5.77 7.58
C LEU A 396 2.04 6.22 6.76
N LEU A 397 1.58 5.35 5.88
CA LEU A 397 0.40 5.55 5.04
C LEU A 397 -0.72 4.63 5.50
N GLN A 398 -1.86 5.19 5.86
CA GLN A 398 -3.07 4.46 6.22
C GLN A 398 -4.11 4.60 5.11
N PHE A 399 -4.35 3.52 4.37
CA PHE A 399 -5.40 3.47 3.37
C PHE A 399 -6.68 2.97 4.04
N ASP A 400 -7.60 3.89 4.33
CA ASP A 400 -8.92 3.56 4.88
C ASP A 400 -9.94 3.55 3.75
N LEU A 401 -10.21 2.36 3.18
CA LEU A 401 -11.07 2.21 2.01
C LEU A 401 -12.55 2.32 2.37
N ASP A 402 -12.91 2.02 3.62
CA ASP A 402 -14.26 2.19 4.14
C ASP A 402 -14.59 3.68 4.30
N LYS A 403 -13.69 4.46 4.92
CA LYS A 403 -13.87 5.91 5.07
C LYS A 403 -13.48 6.71 3.84
N LYS A 404 -12.86 6.07 2.84
CA LYS A 404 -12.32 6.73 1.64
C LYS A 404 -11.34 7.84 2.01
N GLN A 405 -10.38 7.52 2.87
CA GLN A 405 -9.38 8.45 3.37
C GLN A 405 -7.98 7.84 3.31
N LEU A 406 -6.99 8.71 3.08
CA LEU A 406 -5.59 8.40 3.24
C LEU A 406 -5.09 9.13 4.49
N GLY A 407 -4.75 8.37 5.52
CA GLY A 407 -3.93 8.85 6.62
C GLY A 407 -2.47 8.89 6.20
N PHE A 408 -1.73 9.94 6.54
CA PHE A 408 -0.29 10.01 6.29
C PHE A 408 0.43 10.71 7.44
N ALA A 409 1.60 10.19 7.80
CA ALA A 409 2.52 10.83 8.73
C ALA A 409 3.95 10.47 8.35
N ARG A 410 4.84 11.46 8.34
CA ARG A 410 6.28 11.20 8.25
C ARG A 410 6.75 10.55 9.56
N VAL A 411 7.54 9.49 9.45
CA VAL A 411 8.13 8.84 10.63
C VAL A 411 9.06 9.85 11.34
N PRO A 412 8.91 10.05 12.67
CA PRO A 412 9.75 10.98 13.40
C PRO A 412 11.16 10.41 13.59
N ILE A 413 12.16 11.27 13.48
CA ILE A 413 13.53 10.95 13.90
C ILE A 413 13.57 10.93 15.44
N PRO A 414 14.22 9.96 16.10
CA PRO A 414 15.16 8.98 15.55
C PRO A 414 14.55 7.59 15.27
N SER A 415 13.60 7.49 14.34
CA SER A 415 13.02 6.22 13.87
C SER A 415 12.92 6.20 12.34
N ALA A 416 12.61 5.04 11.77
CA ALA A 416 12.38 4.78 10.35
C ALA A 416 11.37 3.64 10.21
N CYS A 417 10.79 3.44 9.03
CA CYS A 417 9.87 2.33 8.78
C CYS A 417 10.51 0.97 9.09
N SER A 418 11.83 0.85 8.96
CA SER A 418 12.57 -0.36 9.26
C SER A 418 12.84 -0.62 10.74
N ASN A 419 12.41 0.27 11.64
CA ASN A 419 12.54 0.09 13.09
C ASN A 419 11.31 -0.58 13.73
N PHE A 420 10.44 -1.21 12.95
CA PHE A 420 9.38 -2.04 13.51
C PHE A 420 9.97 -3.26 14.23
N ASN A 421 9.36 -3.66 15.35
CA ASN A 421 9.88 -4.76 16.15
C ASN A 421 9.37 -6.12 15.67
N PHE A 422 10.14 -6.78 14.80
CA PHE A 422 9.78 -8.13 14.32
C PHE A 422 10.07 -9.27 15.31
N THR A 423 10.48 -8.99 16.56
CA THR A 423 10.59 -10.03 17.59
C THR A 423 9.20 -10.49 18.02
N ARG A 424 8.98 -11.80 18.21
CA ARG A 424 7.68 -12.33 18.65
C ARG A 424 7.25 -11.72 19.99
N GLY A 425 6.07 -11.12 20.02
CA GLY A 425 5.43 -10.60 21.23
C GLY A 425 4.87 -11.74 22.09
N ARG A 426 4.64 -11.44 23.38
CA ARG A 426 3.89 -12.34 24.27
C ARG A 426 2.40 -12.08 24.05
N GLN A 427 1.62 -13.15 23.92
CA GLN A 427 0.15 -13.08 23.81
C GLN A 427 -0.48 -12.79 25.17
#